data_AF-A0A1M7UCN5-F1
#
_entry.id   AF-A0A1M7UCN5-F1
#
_cell.length_a   1.000
_cell.length_b   1.000
_cell.length_c   1.000
_cell.angle_alpha   90.00
_cell.angle_beta   90.00
_cell.angle_gamma   90.00
#
_symmetry.space_group_name_H-M   'P 1'
#
loop_
_entity.id
_entity.type
_entity.pdbx_description
1 polymer ?
#
loop_
_entity_poly.entity_id
_entity_poly.type
_entity_poly.pdbx_seq_one_letter_code
_entity_poly.pdbx_strand_id
1 'polypeptide(L)'
;MTDERWTTTEEIAAARERLENAIEGYERPAAYAVGLTADGDATAEEVFPRVNRGANFLPAVVLATVCGHVRGTATYLLDEQRLQEAIDLLRPAEACTVYEHPNLAVWRQVRAEVADRPGAQVVAVFLGDLEPSSTEGRYERLLREAAAG
;
A
#
# COMPACT_ATOMS: atom_id res chain seq x y z
N MET A 1 3.60 14.87 -18.13
CA MET A 1 3.96 13.57 -17.52
C MET A 1 5.46 13.43 -17.71
N THR A 2 6.24 13.59 -16.66
CA THR A 2 7.70 13.47 -16.69
C THR A 2 8.10 12.01 -16.91
N ASP A 3 9.06 11.76 -17.80
CA ASP A 3 9.70 10.46 -18.09
C ASP A 3 10.59 9.96 -16.94
N GLU A 4 10.18 10.17 -15.68
CA GLU A 4 10.96 9.73 -14.53
C GLU A 4 11.06 8.20 -14.51
N ARG A 5 12.30 7.71 -14.36
CA ARG A 5 12.64 6.29 -14.28
C ARG A 5 13.74 6.12 -13.25
N TRP A 6 13.56 5.17 -12.33
CA TRP A 6 14.57 4.82 -11.33
C TRP A 6 15.17 3.47 -11.75
N THR A 7 16.31 3.53 -12.44
CA THR A 7 16.99 2.38 -13.05
C THR A 7 17.89 1.63 -12.08
N THR A 8 18.28 2.28 -10.98
CA THR A 8 19.20 1.75 -9.96
C THR A 8 18.55 1.65 -8.59
N THR A 9 19.16 0.85 -7.72
CA THR A 9 18.74 0.72 -6.32
C THR A 9 18.90 2.02 -5.55
N GLU A 10 19.92 2.81 -5.89
CA GLU A 10 20.20 4.11 -5.30
C GLU A 10 19.15 5.15 -5.71
N GLU A 11 18.70 5.14 -6.96
CA GLU A 11 17.62 6.02 -7.43
C GLU A 11 16.29 5.67 -6.74
N ILE A 12 15.99 4.39 -6.53
CA ILE A 12 14.82 3.95 -5.75
C ILE A 12 14.91 4.42 -4.29
N ALA A 13 16.08 4.28 -3.66
CA ALA A 13 16.30 4.74 -2.30
C ALA A 13 16.14 6.27 -2.20
N ALA A 14 16.71 7.01 -3.14
CA ALA A 14 16.59 8.47 -3.20
C ALA A 14 15.14 8.90 -3.46
N ALA A 15 14.38 8.19 -4.30
CA ALA A 15 12.97 8.48 -4.54
C ALA A 15 12.12 8.27 -3.29
N ARG A 16 12.33 7.14 -2.59
CA ARG A 16 11.70 6.88 -1.30
C ARG A 16 11.99 8.02 -0.32
N GLU A 17 13.25 8.41 -0.16
CA GLU A 17 13.64 9.48 0.78
C GLU A 17 13.01 10.83 0.42
N ARG A 18 12.95 11.18 -0.87
CA ARG A 18 12.25 12.39 -1.32
C ARG A 18 10.77 12.36 -0.95
N LEU A 19 10.08 11.24 -1.17
CA LEU A 19 8.66 11.09 -0.85
C LEU A 19 8.43 11.10 0.67
N GLU A 20 9.28 10.43 1.45
CA GLU A 20 9.20 10.41 2.92
C GLU A 20 9.37 11.83 3.49
N ASN A 21 10.33 12.60 2.96
CA ASN A 21 10.56 13.98 3.38
C ASN A 21 9.49 14.98 2.92
N ALA A 22 8.67 14.62 1.92
CA ALA A 22 7.60 15.47 1.43
C ALA A 22 6.35 15.44 2.33
N ILE A 23 6.22 14.44 3.20
CA ILE A 23 5.13 14.30 4.15
C ILE A 23 5.64 14.71 5.55
N GLU A 24 5.25 15.90 6.01
CA GLU A 24 5.68 16.40 7.32
C GLU A 24 5.22 15.46 8.46
N GLY A 25 6.18 14.98 9.25
CA GLY A 25 5.92 14.07 10.37
C GLY A 25 5.64 12.62 9.97
N TYR A 26 6.00 12.22 8.75
CA TYR A 26 5.83 10.85 8.28
C TYR A 26 6.55 9.82 9.16
N GLU A 27 5.85 8.75 9.50
CA GLU A 27 6.42 7.58 10.15
C GLU A 27 6.14 6.34 9.30
N ARG A 28 7.16 5.50 9.10
CA ARG A 28 6.98 4.24 8.38
C ARG A 28 6.03 3.32 9.14
N PRO A 29 5.06 2.69 8.47
CA PRO A 29 4.19 1.72 9.11
C PRO A 29 4.96 0.45 9.49
N ALA A 30 4.54 -0.20 10.58
CA ALA A 30 5.00 -1.53 10.93
C ALA A 30 4.51 -2.59 9.92
N ALA A 31 3.30 -2.40 9.37
CA ALA A 31 2.78 -3.19 8.26
C ALA A 31 1.80 -2.38 7.40
N TYR A 32 1.68 -2.73 6.12
CA TYR A 32 0.66 -2.15 5.24
C TYR A 32 0.22 -3.14 4.15
N ALA A 33 -0.99 -2.93 3.65
CA ALA A 33 -1.55 -3.69 2.54
C ALA A 33 -2.54 -2.87 1.71
N VAL A 34 -2.75 -3.31 0.47
CA VAL A 34 -3.86 -2.89 -0.38
C VAL A 34 -4.70 -4.14 -0.64
N GLY A 35 -6.01 -4.00 -0.48
CA GLY A 35 -6.97 -5.09 -0.64
C GLY A 35 -8.29 -4.61 -1.20
N LEU A 36 -9.24 -5.54 -1.29
CA LEU A 36 -10.63 -5.24 -1.65
C LEU A 36 -11.51 -5.31 -0.42
N THR A 37 -12.52 -4.46 -0.37
CA THR A 37 -13.58 -4.61 0.62
C THR A 37 -14.28 -5.94 0.39
N ALA A 38 -14.43 -6.71 1.45
CA ALA A 38 -15.15 -7.97 1.44
C ALA A 38 -16.30 -7.91 2.43
N ASP A 39 -17.34 -8.72 2.24
CA ASP A 39 -18.43 -8.85 3.21
C ASP A 39 -18.08 -9.84 4.33
N GLY A 40 -18.89 -9.86 5.38
CA GLY A 40 -18.98 -10.95 6.36
C GLY A 40 -17.66 -11.41 6.99
N ASP A 41 -17.38 -12.70 6.83
CA ASP A 41 -16.37 -13.54 7.45
C ASP A 41 -15.09 -13.73 6.60
N ALA A 42 -14.88 -12.87 5.60
CA ALA A 42 -13.69 -12.93 4.77
C ALA A 42 -12.39 -12.86 5.59
N THR A 43 -11.48 -13.76 5.27
CA THR A 43 -10.16 -13.91 5.87
C THR A 43 -9.18 -12.86 5.37
N ALA A 44 -8.05 -12.72 6.05
CA ALA A 44 -7.04 -11.76 5.66
C ALA A 44 -6.41 -12.07 4.30
N GLU A 45 -6.27 -13.35 3.93
CA GLU A 45 -5.74 -13.78 2.63
C GLU A 45 -6.69 -13.44 1.47
N GLU A 46 -8.00 -13.52 1.71
CA GLU A 46 -9.01 -13.15 0.73
C GLU A 46 -9.09 -11.63 0.52
N VAL A 47 -8.80 -10.85 1.57
CA VAL A 47 -8.83 -9.38 1.51
C VAL A 47 -7.52 -8.81 0.98
N PHE A 48 -6.38 -9.31 1.46
CA PHE A 48 -5.05 -8.77 1.19
C PHE A 48 -4.23 -9.74 0.35
N PRO A 49 -4.22 -9.60 -1.00
CA PRO A 49 -3.39 -10.42 -1.86
C PRO A 49 -1.89 -10.26 -1.58
N ARG A 50 -1.50 -9.17 -0.91
CA ARG A 50 -0.13 -8.96 -0.43
C ARG A 50 -0.08 -8.12 0.84
N VAL A 51 0.60 -8.66 1.85
CA VAL A 51 0.93 -7.97 3.09
C VAL A 51 2.42 -7.63 3.11
N ASN A 52 2.74 -6.41 3.52
CA ASN A 52 4.12 -5.97 3.74
C ASN A 52 4.33 -5.71 5.23
N ARG A 53 5.39 -6.28 5.80
CA ARG A 53 5.77 -6.13 7.22
C ARG A 53 7.20 -5.63 7.32
N GLY A 54 7.40 -4.46 7.93
CA GLY A 54 8.72 -3.87 8.19
C GLY A 54 9.63 -3.74 6.95
N ALA A 55 9.06 -3.69 5.74
CA ALA A 55 9.79 -3.75 4.49
C ALA A 55 9.01 -3.07 3.35
N ASN A 56 9.64 -2.93 2.18
CA ASN A 56 9.05 -2.35 0.97
C ASN A 56 8.52 -0.92 1.20
N PHE A 57 9.35 -0.05 1.77
CA PHE A 57 8.92 1.29 2.20
C PHE A 57 8.65 2.27 1.06
N LEU A 58 9.19 2.06 -0.15
CA LEU A 58 8.85 2.90 -1.30
C LEU A 58 7.34 2.81 -1.63
N PRO A 59 6.75 1.62 -1.85
CA PRO A 59 5.29 1.54 -2.02
C PRO A 59 4.51 2.03 -0.79
N ALA A 60 5.05 1.86 0.43
CA ALA A 60 4.40 2.38 1.65
C ALA A 60 4.21 3.89 1.61
N VAL A 61 5.26 4.65 1.26
CA VAL A 61 5.19 6.11 1.21
C VAL A 61 4.44 6.64 -0.02
N VAL A 62 4.48 5.91 -1.14
CA VAL A 62 3.62 6.20 -2.30
C VAL A 62 2.14 6.11 -1.91
N LEU A 63 1.75 5.02 -1.25
CA LEU A 63 0.37 4.83 -0.81
C LEU A 63 -0.01 5.89 0.23
N ALA A 64 0.90 6.23 1.14
CA ALA A 64 0.69 7.26 2.15
C ALA A 64 0.46 8.65 1.53
N THR A 65 1.21 8.99 0.47
CA THR A 65 1.05 10.24 -0.29
C THR A 65 -0.36 10.36 -0.85
N VAL A 66 -0.87 9.30 -1.48
CA VAL A 66 -2.22 9.29 -2.07
C VAL A 66 -3.33 9.28 -1.00
N CYS A 67 -3.10 8.59 0.12
CA CYS A 67 -4.08 8.50 1.21
C CYS A 67 -4.11 9.76 2.10
N GLY A 68 -3.06 10.59 2.06
CA GLY A 68 -2.81 11.61 3.08
C GLY A 68 -2.45 11.00 4.44
N HIS A 69 -1.86 9.79 4.44
CA HIS A 69 -1.41 9.14 5.67
C HIS A 69 -0.08 9.71 6.12
N VAL A 70 0.01 10.06 7.40
CA VAL A 70 1.24 10.60 8.00
C VAL A 70 1.88 9.56 8.92
N ARG A 71 1.13 9.02 9.87
CA ARG A 71 1.62 8.02 10.83
C ARG A 71 0.47 7.25 11.48
N GLY A 72 0.81 6.19 12.20
CA GLY A 72 -0.12 5.43 13.05
C GLY A 72 -0.93 4.38 12.30
N THR A 73 -1.93 3.82 12.98
CA THR A 73 -2.83 2.82 12.41
C THR A 73 -4.04 3.49 11.77
N ALA A 74 -4.33 3.18 10.51
CA ALA A 74 -5.46 3.75 9.78
C ALA A 74 -5.87 2.90 8.58
N THR A 75 -7.17 2.96 8.26
CA THR A 75 -7.78 2.39 7.06
C THR A 75 -8.32 3.50 6.16
N TYR A 76 -8.04 3.42 4.87
CA TYR A 76 -8.51 4.36 3.84
C TYR A 76 -9.26 3.62 2.75
N LEU A 77 -10.42 4.14 2.36
CA LEU A 77 -11.09 3.72 1.13
C LEU A 77 -10.48 4.47 -0.05
N LEU A 78 -10.13 3.73 -1.10
CA LEU A 78 -9.64 4.25 -2.35
C LEU A 78 -10.67 3.97 -3.44
N ASP A 79 -10.98 5.00 -4.21
CA ASP A 79 -11.63 4.81 -5.50
C ASP A 79 -10.61 4.36 -6.56
N GLU A 80 -11.10 4.00 -7.74
CA GLU A 80 -10.28 3.57 -8.86
C GLU A 80 -9.23 4.62 -9.25
N GLN A 81 -9.60 5.90 -9.21
CA GLN A 81 -8.72 7.00 -9.58
C GLN A 81 -7.53 7.12 -8.62
N ARG A 82 -7.76 7.05 -7.31
CA ARG A 82 -6.67 7.08 -6.31
C ARG A 82 -5.77 5.85 -6.40
N LEU A 83 -6.33 4.65 -6.64
CA LEU A 83 -5.48 3.48 -6.87
C LEU A 83 -4.63 3.64 -8.14
N GLN A 84 -5.20 4.19 -9.21
CA GLN A 84 -4.46 4.52 -10.43
C GLN A 84 -3.34 5.52 -10.17
N GLU A 85 -3.59 6.57 -9.38
CA GLU A 85 -2.57 7.55 -8.98
C GLU A 85 -1.41 6.90 -8.23
N ALA A 86 -1.69 6.00 -7.28
CA ALA A 86 -0.66 5.26 -6.55
C ALA A 86 0.18 4.38 -7.50
N ILE A 87 -0.46 3.74 -8.48
CA ILE A 87 0.23 2.93 -9.50
C ILE A 87 1.11 3.80 -10.39
N ASP A 88 0.63 4.96 -10.82
CA ASP A 88 1.40 5.89 -11.65
C ASP A 88 2.61 6.47 -10.91
N LEU A 89 2.45 6.78 -9.62
CA LEU A 89 3.54 7.28 -8.77
C LEU A 89 4.60 6.22 -8.49
N LEU A 90 4.22 4.94 -8.41
CA LEU A 90 5.16 3.82 -8.20
C LEU A 90 5.79 3.29 -9.50
N ARG A 91 5.17 3.51 -10.66
CA ARG A 91 5.60 3.01 -11.98
C ARG A 91 7.09 3.27 -12.30
N PRO A 92 7.72 4.42 -11.96
CA PRO A 92 9.13 4.65 -12.27
C PRO A 92 10.08 3.58 -11.72
N ALA A 93 9.70 2.86 -10.66
CA ALA A 93 10.49 1.79 -10.06
C ALA A 93 10.71 0.60 -11.01
N GLU A 94 9.81 0.34 -11.96
CA GLU A 94 9.92 -0.78 -12.91
C GLU A 94 11.16 -0.72 -13.79
N ALA A 95 11.76 0.47 -13.93
CA ALA A 95 12.99 0.62 -14.67
C ALA A 95 14.19 -0.05 -13.98
N CYS A 96 14.11 -0.31 -12.67
CA CYS A 96 15.10 -1.09 -11.95
C CYS A 96 14.78 -2.58 -12.06
N THR A 97 15.61 -3.32 -12.80
CA THR A 97 15.42 -4.76 -13.04
C THR A 97 16.23 -5.65 -12.09
N VAL A 98 16.88 -5.05 -11.08
CA VAL A 98 17.67 -5.78 -10.08
C VAL A 98 16.79 -6.70 -9.23
N TYR A 99 15.52 -6.34 -9.04
CA TYR A 99 14.51 -7.14 -8.34
C TYR A 99 13.12 -6.91 -8.93
N GLU A 100 12.19 -7.78 -8.55
CA GLU A 100 10.78 -7.66 -8.92
C GLU A 100 10.05 -6.59 -8.09
N HIS A 101 8.96 -6.06 -8.64
CA HIS A 101 8.11 -5.05 -8.00
C HIS A 101 6.73 -5.62 -7.64
N PRO A 102 6.65 -6.57 -6.69
CA PRO A 102 5.43 -7.33 -6.45
C PRO A 102 4.26 -6.47 -5.97
N ASN A 103 4.53 -5.38 -5.23
CA ASN A 103 3.46 -4.45 -4.84
C ASN A 103 2.81 -3.78 -6.05
N LEU A 104 3.60 -3.34 -7.03
CA LEU A 104 3.07 -2.70 -8.24
C LEU A 104 2.25 -3.69 -9.09
N ALA A 105 2.74 -4.93 -9.22
CA ALA A 105 2.01 -6.00 -9.90
C ALA A 105 0.66 -6.27 -9.22
N VAL A 106 0.65 -6.42 -7.89
CA VAL A 106 -0.56 -6.66 -7.10
C VAL A 106 -1.55 -5.50 -7.19
N TRP A 107 -1.10 -4.25 -7.11
CA TRP A 107 -2.00 -3.10 -7.22
C TRP A 107 -2.69 -3.03 -8.58
N ARG A 108 -1.99 -3.40 -9.66
CA ARG A 108 -2.59 -3.51 -11.00
C ARG A 108 -3.63 -4.62 -11.07
N GLN A 109 -3.37 -5.76 -10.41
CA GLN A 109 -4.35 -6.84 -10.29
C GLN A 109 -5.60 -6.38 -9.53
N VAL A 110 -5.42 -5.77 -8.35
CA VAL A 110 -6.52 -5.24 -7.54
C VAL A 110 -7.35 -4.22 -8.33
N ARG A 111 -6.70 -3.36 -9.11
CA ARG A 111 -7.40 -2.40 -9.99
C ARG A 111 -8.22 -3.08 -11.09
N ALA A 112 -7.68 -4.13 -11.72
CA ALA A 112 -8.43 -4.90 -12.71
C ALA A 112 -9.64 -5.59 -12.07
N GLU A 113 -9.44 -6.20 -10.90
CA GLU A 113 -10.48 -6.93 -10.17
C GLU A 113 -11.61 -6.03 -9.68
N VAL A 114 -11.32 -4.82 -9.20
CA VAL A 114 -12.37 -3.87 -8.78
C VAL A 114 -13.17 -3.34 -9.97
N ALA A 115 -12.52 -3.14 -11.13
CA ALA A 115 -13.20 -2.70 -12.36
C ALA A 115 -14.23 -3.74 -12.85
N ASP A 116 -13.95 -5.03 -12.63
CA ASP A 116 -14.84 -6.14 -13.01
C ASP A 116 -15.93 -6.44 -11.97
N ARG A 117 -15.93 -5.77 -10.80
CA ARG A 117 -16.83 -6.05 -9.67
C ARG A 117 -17.59 -4.79 -9.23
N PRO A 118 -18.79 -4.54 -9.77
CA PRO A 118 -19.63 -3.42 -9.36
C PRO A 118 -19.89 -3.42 -7.85
N GLY A 119 -19.54 -2.33 -7.17
CA GLY A 119 -19.74 -2.16 -5.73
C GLY A 119 -18.56 -2.60 -4.85
N ALA A 120 -17.55 -3.27 -5.41
CA ALA A 120 -16.30 -3.49 -4.69
C ALA A 120 -15.54 -2.16 -4.51
N GLN A 121 -14.92 -1.97 -3.35
CA GLN A 121 -14.04 -0.82 -3.10
C GLN A 121 -12.64 -1.31 -2.77
N VAL A 122 -11.65 -0.45 -2.99
CA VAL A 122 -10.28 -0.73 -2.60
C VAL A 122 -10.04 -0.18 -1.20
N VAL A 123 -9.31 -0.93 -0.40
CA VAL A 123 -8.92 -0.54 0.95
C VAL A 123 -7.40 -0.53 1.07
N ALA A 124 -6.85 0.58 1.55
CA ALA A 124 -5.46 0.72 1.97
C ALA A 124 -5.40 0.75 3.49
N VAL A 125 -4.57 -0.10 4.08
CA VAL A 125 -4.43 -0.21 5.55
C VAL A 125 -2.99 -0.03 5.94
N PHE A 126 -2.79 0.77 6.98
CA PHE A 126 -1.52 1.00 7.65
C PHE A 126 -1.65 0.58 9.11
N LEU A 127 -0.66 -0.14 9.62
CA LEU A 127 -0.47 -0.38 11.05
C LEU A 127 0.74 0.41 11.53
N GLY A 128 0.55 1.30 12.50
CA GLY A 128 1.66 2.06 13.11
C GLY A 128 2.56 1.18 13.97
N ASP A 129 1.97 0.18 14.62
CA ASP A 129 2.62 -0.87 15.40
C ASP A 129 1.88 -2.20 15.20
N LEU A 130 2.46 -3.31 15.67
CA LEU A 130 1.84 -4.64 15.56
C LEU A 130 1.05 -5.02 16.82
N GLU A 131 0.90 -4.11 17.79
CA GLU A 131 0.17 -4.39 19.01
C GLU A 131 -1.34 -4.32 18.72
N PRO A 132 -2.15 -5.24 19.26
CA PRO A 132 -3.59 -5.20 19.11
C PRO A 132 -4.19 -3.96 19.79
N SER A 133 -5.18 -3.33 19.15
CA SER A 133 -5.96 -2.25 19.75
C SER A 133 -7.43 -2.64 19.87
N SER A 134 -8.07 -2.32 21.00
CA SER A 134 -9.49 -2.59 21.21
C SER A 134 -10.41 -1.72 20.35
N THR A 135 -9.89 -0.65 19.74
CA THR A 135 -10.66 0.29 18.91
C THR A 135 -10.45 0.09 17.41
N GLU A 136 -9.71 -0.94 17.02
CA GLU A 136 -9.33 -1.12 15.63
C GLU A 136 -10.46 -1.66 14.76
N GLY A 137 -10.49 -1.17 13.52
CA GLY A 137 -11.42 -1.60 12.51
C GLY A 137 -11.17 -3.03 12.06
N ARG A 138 -12.14 -3.59 11.33
CA ARG A 138 -12.04 -4.95 10.79
C ARG A 138 -10.75 -5.15 9.96
N TYR A 139 -10.44 -4.21 9.07
CA TYR A 139 -9.30 -4.35 8.16
C TYR A 139 -7.94 -4.25 8.87
N GLU A 140 -7.87 -3.47 9.95
CA GLU A 140 -6.68 -3.39 10.81
C GLU A 140 -6.45 -4.72 11.55
N ARG A 141 -7.53 -5.34 12.06
CA ARG A 141 -7.47 -6.70 12.63
C ARG A 141 -6.95 -7.72 11.63
N LEU A 142 -7.58 -7.80 10.46
CA LEU A 142 -7.21 -8.75 9.42
C LEU A 142 -5.75 -8.57 8.98
N LEU A 143 -5.31 -7.31 8.78
CA LEU A 143 -3.92 -7.05 8.41
C LEU A 143 -2.95 -7.49 9.50
N ARG A 144 -3.29 -7.27 10.77
CA ARG A 144 -2.42 -7.68 11.89
C ARG A 144 -2.34 -9.19 12.01
N GLU A 145 -3.45 -9.90 11.86
CA GLU A 145 -3.49 -11.36 11.83
C GLU A 145 -2.57 -11.91 10.73
N ALA A 146 -2.68 -11.37 9.51
CA ALA A 146 -1.80 -11.76 8.42
C ALA A 146 -0.33 -11.35 8.61
N ALA A 147 -0.05 -10.27 9.35
CA ALA A 147 1.32 -9.86 9.65
C ALA A 147 1.97 -10.70 10.78
N ALA A 148 1.17 -11.43 11.56
CA ALA A 148 1.64 -12.28 12.66
C ALA A 148 2.07 -13.69 12.20
N GLY A 149 1.59 -14.16 11.05
CA GLY A 149 2.04 -15.38 10.37
C GLY A 149 3.43 -15.25 9.76
#